data_AF-A0A958DM81-F1
#
_entry.id   AF-A0A958DM81-F1
#
_cell.length_a   1.000
_cell.length_b   1.000
_cell.length_c   1.000
_cell.angle_alpha   90.00
_cell.angle_beta   90.00
_cell.angle_gamma   90.00
#
_symmetry.space_group_name_H-M   'P 1'
#
loop_
_entity.id
_entity.type
_entity.pdbx_description
1 polymer ?
#
loop_
_entity_poly.entity_id
_entity_poly.type
_entity_poly.pdbx_seq_one_letter_code
_entity_poly.pdbx_strand_id
1 'polypeptide(L)'
;MERARQFAESVIDTVDYRDSNQPFREKVLLDHFISKIGEEAVGKVFRQYGCEVTGPDYQIYDGRQKSWDCDLRIDGIGLAVKTQSVSAAKKYGLSWTFQDAPKRRDIILDQPEAWVCFVLCDDFNSHNCVVYPVLQIHQLSFRPPKLAHLHGKKQVVYADDIERLL
;
A
#
# COMPACT_ATOMS: atom_id res chain seq x y z
N MET A 1 -4.29 0.69 15.72
CA MET A 1 -4.42 2.09 15.27
C MET A 1 -3.36 2.99 15.88
N GLU A 2 -3.16 2.99 17.20
CA GLU A 2 -2.13 3.83 17.85
C GLU A 2 -0.72 3.63 17.29
N ARG A 3 -0.27 2.36 17.13
CA ARG A 3 1.03 2.03 16.51
C ARG A 3 1.18 2.55 15.08
N ALA A 4 0.10 2.51 14.29
CA ALA A 4 0.08 3.05 12.93
C ALA A 4 0.19 4.57 12.90
N ARG A 5 -0.43 5.27 13.86
CA ARG A 5 -0.30 6.73 14.00
C ARG A 5 1.14 7.10 14.37
N GLN A 6 1.70 6.45 15.40
CA GLN A 6 3.08 6.71 15.84
C GLN A 6 4.10 6.50 14.72
N PHE A 7 3.93 5.42 13.94
CA PHE A 7 4.76 5.18 12.76
C PHE A 7 4.63 6.28 11.71
N ALA A 8 3.41 6.68 11.36
CA ALA A 8 3.20 7.73 10.38
C ALA A 8 3.82 9.07 10.82
N GLU A 9 3.69 9.42 12.10
CA GLU A 9 4.32 10.61 12.69
C GLU A 9 5.84 10.54 12.61
N SER A 10 6.44 9.43 13.04
CA SER A 10 7.89 9.27 13.02
C SER A 10 8.48 9.21 11.60
N VAL A 11 7.74 8.73 10.59
CA VAL A 11 8.20 8.79 9.19
C VAL A 11 8.31 10.23 8.69
N ILE A 12 7.39 11.10 9.09
CA ILE A 12 7.41 12.51 8.68
C ILE A 12 8.64 13.23 9.20
N ASP A 13 9.10 12.89 10.40
CA ASP A 13 10.25 13.54 11.02
C ASP A 13 11.59 13.16 10.33
N THR A 14 11.58 12.13 9.45
CA THR A 14 12.76 11.72 8.67
C THR A 14 12.93 12.44 7.34
N VAL A 15 11.95 13.24 6.91
CA VAL A 15 11.98 13.93 5.62
C VAL A 15 11.97 15.45 5.86
N ASP A 16 12.91 16.13 5.22
CA ASP A 16 13.02 17.59 5.30
C ASP A 16 11.93 18.26 4.46
N TYR A 17 10.90 18.78 5.13
CA TYR A 17 9.75 19.44 4.50
C TYR A 17 9.81 20.97 4.56
N ARG A 18 10.97 21.57 4.82
CA ARG A 18 11.12 23.03 5.00
C ARG A 18 10.58 23.90 3.85
N ASP A 19 10.37 23.33 2.66
CA ASP A 19 9.89 24.04 1.47
C ASP A 19 8.44 23.73 1.07
N SER A 20 7.69 22.94 1.85
CA SER A 20 6.41 22.35 1.41
C SER A 20 5.23 22.75 2.30
N ASN A 21 4.40 23.67 1.79
CA ASN A 21 3.11 24.07 2.38
C ASN A 21 2.36 22.87 2.99
N GLN A 22 1.94 23.02 4.25
CA GLN A 22 1.22 22.09 5.15
C GLN A 22 0.37 20.94 4.55
N PRO A 23 -0.41 21.10 3.46
CA PRO A 23 -1.14 19.99 2.83
C PRO A 23 -0.29 18.79 2.39
N PHE A 24 1.01 18.96 2.16
CA PHE A 24 1.87 17.82 1.81
C PHE A 24 2.19 16.94 3.03
N ARG A 25 2.45 17.54 4.20
CA ARG A 25 2.78 16.82 5.43
C ARG A 25 1.62 15.99 5.94
N GLU A 26 0.43 16.59 6.05
CA GLU A 26 -0.78 15.90 6.49
C GLU A 26 -1.16 14.76 5.55
N LYS A 27 -1.02 14.97 4.24
CA LYS A 27 -1.25 13.93 3.25
C LYS A 27 -0.25 12.78 3.41
N VAL A 28 1.04 13.06 3.59
CA VAL A 28 2.06 12.01 3.79
C VAL A 28 1.78 11.24 5.09
N LEU A 29 1.40 11.93 6.17
CA LEU A 29 0.94 11.30 7.41
C LEU A 29 -0.20 10.31 7.14
N LEU A 30 -1.25 10.81 6.48
CA LEU A 30 -2.44 10.03 6.21
C LEU A 30 -2.12 8.84 5.30
N ASP A 31 -1.34 9.03 4.24
CA ASP A 31 -0.94 7.97 3.32
C ASP A 31 -0.19 6.84 4.07
N HIS A 32 0.75 7.18 4.97
CA HIS A 32 1.48 6.18 5.77
C HIS A 32 0.59 5.50 6.82
N PHE A 33 -0.26 6.27 7.48
CA PHE A 33 -1.21 5.74 8.45
C PHE A 33 -2.16 4.74 7.78
N ILE A 34 -2.79 5.12 6.67
CA ILE A 34 -3.72 4.26 5.91
C ILE A 34 -3.03 3.01 5.37
N SER A 35 -1.77 3.12 4.92
CA SER A 35 -0.96 1.95 4.54
C SER A 35 -0.91 0.92 5.67
N LYS A 36 -0.50 1.34 6.87
CA LYS A 36 -0.37 0.45 8.03
C LYS A 36 -1.70 -0.11 8.51
N ILE A 37 -2.78 0.69 8.42
CA ILE A 37 -4.13 0.18 8.72
C ILE A 37 -4.51 -0.96 7.76
N GLY A 38 -4.21 -0.83 6.47
CA GLY A 38 -4.47 -1.90 5.52
C GLY A 38 -3.63 -3.15 5.77
N GLU A 39 -2.35 -2.99 6.11
CA GLU A 39 -1.48 -4.12 6.48
C GLU A 39 -2.01 -4.87 7.71
N GLU A 40 -2.42 -4.14 8.76
CA GLU A 40 -3.06 -4.75 9.94
C GLU A 40 -4.38 -5.45 9.60
N ALA A 41 -5.19 -4.89 8.69
CA ALA A 41 -6.43 -5.50 8.25
C ALA A 41 -6.19 -6.84 7.54
N VAL A 42 -5.24 -6.89 6.62
CA VAL A 42 -4.84 -8.14 5.93
C VAL A 42 -4.34 -9.16 6.95
N GLY A 43 -3.43 -8.76 7.84
CA GLY A 43 -2.90 -9.65 8.87
C GLY A 43 -3.99 -10.20 9.80
N LYS A 44 -5.00 -9.40 10.14
CA LYS A 44 -6.15 -9.85 10.94
C LYS A 44 -6.97 -10.91 10.19
N VAL A 45 -7.25 -10.71 8.90
CA VAL A 45 -8.01 -11.67 8.08
C VAL A 45 -7.29 -13.02 8.04
N PHE A 46 -5.99 -13.05 7.74
CA PHE A 46 -5.24 -14.31 7.67
C PHE A 46 -5.15 -15.03 9.02
N ARG A 47 -4.96 -14.30 10.13
CA ARG A 47 -4.99 -14.89 11.48
C ARG A 47 -6.34 -15.52 11.81
N GLN A 48 -7.45 -14.95 11.33
CA GLN A 48 -8.79 -15.53 11.52
C GLN A 48 -8.97 -16.86 10.78
N TYR A 49 -8.22 -17.08 9.70
CA TYR A 49 -8.16 -18.36 8.98
C TYR A 49 -7.10 -19.32 9.51
N GLY A 50 -6.41 -18.97 10.60
CA GLY A 50 -5.43 -19.85 11.26
C GLY A 50 -4.01 -19.79 10.68
N CYS A 51 -3.71 -18.85 9.79
CA CYS A 51 -2.36 -18.66 9.26
C CYS A 51 -1.43 -18.00 10.29
N GLU A 52 -0.15 -18.35 10.23
CA GLU A 52 0.92 -17.62 10.90
C GLU A 52 1.18 -16.30 10.14
N VAL A 53 1.19 -15.18 10.86
CA VAL A 53 1.39 -13.85 10.25
C VAL A 53 2.50 -13.09 10.96
N THR A 54 3.59 -12.84 10.24
CA THR A 54 4.68 -11.94 10.65
C THR A 54 4.49 -10.57 9.99
N GLY A 55 4.68 -9.50 10.75
CA GLY A 55 4.41 -8.12 10.34
C GLY A 55 3.00 -7.63 10.72
N PRO A 56 2.67 -6.37 10.40
CA PRO A 56 3.51 -5.41 9.70
C PRO A 56 4.67 -4.90 10.56
N ASP A 57 5.78 -4.55 9.91
CA ASP A 57 6.90 -3.92 10.59
C ASP A 57 6.66 -2.42 10.78
N TYR A 58 6.96 -1.92 11.97
CA TYR A 58 6.86 -0.51 12.36
C TYR A 58 8.24 0.13 12.56
N GLN A 59 9.32 -0.56 12.23
CA GLN A 59 10.66 0.04 12.24
C GLN A 59 10.81 1.06 11.11
N ILE A 60 11.46 2.17 11.43
CA ILE A 60 11.78 3.24 10.48
C ILE A 60 13.24 3.07 10.10
N TYR A 61 13.46 2.63 8.87
CA TYR A 61 14.79 2.44 8.32
C TYR A 61 15.28 3.76 7.71
N ASP A 62 16.51 4.16 8.05
CA ASP A 62 17.22 5.20 7.30
C ASP A 62 17.31 4.82 5.82
N GLY A 63 17.26 5.82 4.93
CA GLY A 63 17.06 5.63 3.48
C GLY A 63 18.05 4.73 2.73
N ARG A 64 19.09 4.20 3.40
CA ARG A 64 20.05 3.22 2.86
C ARG A 64 19.83 1.78 3.35
N GLN A 65 18.92 1.54 4.28
CA GLN A 65 18.69 0.25 4.95
C GLN A 65 17.33 -0.38 4.65
N LYS A 66 16.54 0.18 3.73
CA LYS A 66 15.28 -0.42 3.32
C LYS A 66 15.57 -1.72 2.57
N SER A 67 15.63 -2.84 3.30
CA SER A 67 15.43 -4.14 2.68
C SER A 67 14.06 -4.09 2.02
N TRP A 68 13.96 -4.61 0.80
CA TRP A 68 12.69 -4.79 0.11
C TRP A 68 11.89 -5.93 0.76
N ASP A 69 11.76 -5.92 2.08
CA ASP A 69 10.92 -6.89 2.79
C ASP A 69 9.46 -6.59 2.47
N CYS A 70 8.74 -7.66 2.18
CA CYS A 70 7.29 -7.66 2.04
C CYS A 70 6.63 -7.08 3.30
N ASP A 71 5.48 -6.42 3.13
CA ASP A 71 4.77 -5.78 4.24
C ASP A 71 4.35 -6.83 5.30
N LEU A 72 3.98 -8.03 4.86
CA LEU A 72 3.62 -9.17 5.69
C LEU A 72 4.30 -10.45 5.20
N ARG A 73 4.47 -11.44 6.09
CA ARG A 73 4.71 -12.84 5.73
C ARG A 73 3.59 -13.71 6.28
N ILE A 74 2.94 -14.47 5.40
CA ILE A 74 1.86 -15.41 5.73
C ILE A 74 2.41 -16.83 5.56
N ASP A 75 2.51 -17.60 6.65
CA ASP A 75 3.12 -18.94 6.64
C ASP A 75 4.51 -18.96 5.97
N GLY A 76 5.30 -17.90 6.21
CA GLY A 76 6.63 -17.68 5.62
C GLY A 76 6.64 -17.06 4.22
N ILE A 77 5.51 -17.02 3.51
CA ILE A 77 5.38 -16.46 2.16
C ILE A 77 5.21 -14.94 2.23
N GLY A 78 6.04 -14.21 1.49
CA GLY A 78 5.97 -12.75 1.43
C GLY A 78 4.73 -12.25 0.71
N LEU A 79 4.05 -11.27 1.31
CA LEU A 79 2.84 -10.63 0.80
C LEU A 79 2.99 -9.11 0.87
N ALA A 80 2.92 -8.45 -0.28
CA ALA A 80 2.79 -7.00 -0.34
C ALA A 80 1.34 -6.59 -0.09
N VAL A 81 1.14 -5.42 0.51
CA VAL A 81 -0.18 -4.84 0.75
C VAL A 81 -0.24 -3.47 0.11
N LYS A 82 -1.26 -3.26 -0.72
CA LYS A 82 -1.53 -1.95 -1.32
C LYS A 82 -2.90 -1.47 -0.84
N THR A 83 -2.92 -0.31 -0.19
CA THR A 83 -4.14 0.28 0.36
C THR A 83 -4.51 1.55 -0.39
N GLN A 84 -5.79 1.70 -0.69
CA GLN A 84 -6.37 2.96 -1.15
C GLN A 84 -7.43 3.42 -0.15
N SER A 85 -7.48 4.72 0.14
CA SER A 85 -8.56 5.28 0.95
C SER A 85 -9.84 5.51 0.11
N VAL A 86 -11.02 5.50 0.75
CA VAL A 86 -12.29 5.80 0.08
C VAL A 86 -12.29 7.22 -0.49
N SER A 87 -11.69 8.20 0.21
CA SER A 87 -11.57 9.56 -0.32
C SER A 87 -10.76 9.61 -1.62
N ALA A 88 -9.67 8.86 -1.73
CA ALA A 88 -8.86 8.76 -2.94
C ALA A 88 -9.59 7.98 -4.05
N ALA A 89 -10.27 6.89 -3.70
CA ALA A 89 -11.07 6.10 -4.64
C ALA A 89 -12.17 6.96 -5.30
N LYS A 90 -12.89 7.78 -4.51
CA LYS A 90 -13.91 8.71 -5.03
C LYS A 90 -13.35 9.70 -6.06
N LYS A 91 -12.09 10.13 -5.90
CA LYS A 91 -11.45 11.11 -6.78
C LYS A 91 -10.86 10.48 -8.06
N TYR A 92 -10.17 9.34 -7.88
CA TYR A 92 -9.33 8.77 -8.93
C TYR A 92 -9.86 7.46 -9.53
N GLY A 93 -10.95 6.92 -8.97
CA GLY A 93 -11.41 5.57 -9.23
C GLY A 93 -10.75 4.57 -8.27
N LEU A 94 -11.49 3.52 -7.91
CA LEU A 94 -11.00 2.46 -7.05
C LEU A 94 -9.85 1.72 -7.75
N SER A 95 -8.65 1.87 -7.19
CA SER A 95 -7.42 1.40 -7.82
C SER A 95 -6.20 1.46 -6.89
N TRP A 96 -5.19 0.65 -7.21
CA TRP A 96 -3.96 0.55 -6.43
C TRP A 96 -2.75 0.84 -7.30
N THR A 97 -1.84 1.64 -6.77
CA THR A 97 -0.75 2.25 -7.53
C THR A 97 0.59 1.63 -7.18
N PHE A 98 1.37 1.36 -8.21
CA PHE A 98 2.76 0.91 -8.15
C PHE A 98 3.68 2.01 -8.67
N GLN A 99 4.83 2.17 -8.03
CA GLN A 99 5.85 3.11 -8.52
C GLN A 99 6.61 2.46 -9.67
N ASP A 100 6.68 3.16 -10.79
CA ASP A 100 7.32 2.68 -12.01
C ASP A 100 8.11 3.82 -12.66
N ALA A 101 9.00 4.44 -11.89
CA ALA A 101 9.89 5.47 -12.38
C ALA A 101 11.34 4.98 -12.30
N PRO A 102 12.24 5.37 -13.24
CA PRO A 102 13.64 4.92 -13.23
C PRO A 102 14.40 5.17 -11.92
N LYS A 103 14.04 6.24 -11.18
CA LYS A 103 14.66 6.59 -9.89
C LYS A 103 13.99 5.93 -8.68
N ARG A 104 12.76 5.44 -8.83
CA ARG A 104 11.94 4.86 -7.75
C ARG A 104 10.93 3.92 -8.39
N ARG A 105 11.29 2.64 -8.47
CA ARG A 105 10.46 1.57 -9.02
C ARG A 105 10.19 0.53 -7.94
N ASP A 106 8.96 0.00 -7.92
CA ASP A 106 8.61 -1.08 -7.02
C ASP A 106 9.21 -2.40 -7.52
N ILE A 107 10.12 -3.02 -6.77
CA ILE A 107 10.81 -4.26 -7.20
C ILE A 107 9.83 -5.40 -7.45
N ILE A 108 8.68 -5.40 -6.78
CA ILE A 108 7.62 -6.40 -6.99
C ILE A 108 7.14 -6.46 -8.44
N LEU A 109 7.27 -5.37 -9.22
CA LEU A 109 6.94 -5.34 -10.64
C LEU A 109 7.83 -6.26 -11.50
N ASP A 110 9.00 -6.64 -10.98
CA ASP A 110 9.94 -7.55 -11.64
C ASP A 110 9.83 -9.00 -11.09
N GLN A 111 8.87 -9.27 -10.20
CA GLN A 111 8.66 -10.55 -9.55
C GLN A 111 7.26 -11.11 -9.89
N PRO A 112 7.10 -11.81 -11.02
CA PRO A 112 5.78 -12.27 -11.49
C PRO A 112 5.05 -13.15 -10.46
N GLU A 113 5.78 -13.97 -9.72
CA GLU A 113 5.25 -14.89 -8.72
C GLU A 113 4.97 -14.26 -7.35
N ALA A 114 5.38 -12.99 -7.14
CA ALA A 114 5.17 -12.31 -5.88
C ALA A 114 3.68 -12.08 -5.62
N TRP A 115 3.28 -12.18 -4.35
CA TRP A 115 1.91 -12.00 -3.93
C TRP A 115 1.63 -10.57 -3.51
N VAL A 116 0.45 -10.06 -3.88
CA VAL A 116 -0.08 -8.79 -3.42
C VAL A 116 -1.52 -8.94 -2.94
N CYS A 117 -1.85 -8.21 -1.87
CA CYS A 117 -3.19 -8.04 -1.37
C CYS A 117 -3.62 -6.58 -1.50
N PHE A 118 -4.84 -6.36 -1.98
CA PHE A 118 -5.41 -5.04 -2.17
C PHE A 118 -6.42 -4.72 -1.08
N VAL A 119 -6.40 -3.48 -0.59
CA VAL A 119 -7.26 -3.03 0.50
C VAL A 119 -7.90 -1.70 0.15
N LEU A 120 -9.21 -1.58 0.41
CA LEU A 120 -9.92 -0.31 0.46
C LEU A 120 -10.19 0.05 1.93
N CYS A 121 -9.72 1.22 2.38
CA CYS A 121 -9.88 1.69 3.76
C CYS A 121 -10.83 2.90 3.82
N ASP A 122 -11.87 2.83 4.67
CA ASP A 122 -12.80 3.94 4.91
C ASP A 122 -12.21 4.99 5.85
N ASP A 123 -11.58 6.01 5.27
CA ASP A 123 -10.95 7.13 5.96
C ASP A 123 -11.92 8.24 6.40
N PHE A 124 -13.24 8.06 6.21
CA PHE A 124 -14.24 8.99 6.74
C PHE A 124 -14.77 8.60 8.12
N ASN A 125 -14.68 7.30 8.47
CA ASN A 125 -15.31 6.75 9.68
C ASN A 125 -14.29 5.95 10.53
N SER A 126 -14.64 4.71 10.90
CA SER A 126 -13.87 3.85 11.80
C SER A 126 -12.67 3.16 11.15
N HIS A 127 -12.25 3.55 9.94
CA HIS A 127 -11.18 2.90 9.19
C HIS A 127 -11.45 1.41 8.93
N ASN A 128 -12.73 1.08 8.70
CA ASN A 128 -13.10 -0.25 8.24
C ASN A 128 -12.43 -0.54 6.89
N CYS A 129 -11.95 -1.76 6.72
CA CYS A 129 -11.22 -2.16 5.53
C CYS A 129 -11.97 -3.27 4.79
N VAL A 130 -12.03 -3.15 3.48
CA VAL A 130 -12.39 -4.25 2.57
C VAL A 130 -11.10 -4.84 2.04
N VAL A 131 -10.85 -6.10 2.37
CA VAL A 131 -9.66 -6.85 1.94
C VAL A 131 -10.05 -7.71 0.74
N TYR A 132 -9.36 -7.50 -0.38
CA TYR A 132 -9.58 -8.24 -1.62
C TYR A 132 -8.79 -9.56 -1.63
N PRO A 133 -9.17 -10.54 -2.48
CA PRO A 133 -8.38 -11.75 -2.68
C PRO A 133 -6.92 -11.44 -3.03
N VAL A 134 -6.02 -12.30 -2.58
CA VAL A 134 -4.61 -12.22 -2.95
C VAL A 134 -4.41 -12.64 -4.40
N LEU A 135 -3.53 -11.94 -5.09
CA LEU A 135 -3.18 -12.19 -6.48
C LEU A 135 -1.66 -12.20 -6.63
N GLN A 136 -1.16 -12.97 -7.60
CA GLN A 136 0.22 -12.87 -8.05
C GLN A 136 0.36 -11.73 -9.07
N ILE A 137 1.54 -11.12 -9.14
CA ILE A 137 1.80 -9.99 -10.05
C ILE A 137 1.51 -10.33 -11.51
N HIS A 138 1.82 -11.55 -11.97
CA HIS A 138 1.56 -11.97 -13.35
C HIS A 138 0.07 -12.03 -13.71
N GLN A 139 -0.83 -12.11 -12.71
CA GLN A 139 -2.28 -12.13 -12.91
C GLN A 139 -2.86 -10.71 -13.11
N LEU A 140 -2.07 -9.67 -12.85
CA LEU A 140 -2.55 -8.29 -12.82
C LEU A 140 -2.51 -7.63 -14.20
N SER A 141 -3.56 -6.88 -14.50
CA SER A 141 -3.59 -5.97 -15.65
C SER A 141 -3.19 -4.56 -15.21
N PHE A 142 -1.97 -4.16 -15.57
CA PHE A 142 -1.47 -2.81 -15.29
C PHE A 142 -1.93 -1.80 -16.35
N ARG A 143 -2.48 -0.69 -15.90
CA ARG A 143 -2.97 0.43 -16.73
C ARG A 143 -2.34 1.75 -16.30
N PRO A 144 -2.30 2.76 -17.19
CA PRO A 144 -1.82 4.09 -16.82
C PRO A 144 -2.76 4.75 -15.78
N PRO A 145 -2.23 5.59 -14.88
CA PRO A 145 -3.04 6.30 -13.89
C PRO A 145 -3.96 7.35 -14.55
N LYS A 146 -5.04 7.71 -13.85
CA LYS A 146 -5.97 8.76 -14.30
C LYS A 146 -5.32 10.13 -14.50
N LEU A 147 -4.27 10.43 -13.72
CA LEU A 147 -3.54 11.70 -13.82
C LEU A 147 -2.41 11.60 -14.86
N ALA A 148 -2.54 12.35 -15.96
CA ALA A 148 -1.61 12.30 -17.09
C ALA A 148 -0.13 12.56 -16.71
N HIS A 149 0.13 13.47 -15.76
CA HIS A 149 1.51 13.77 -15.32
C HIS A 149 2.20 12.62 -14.56
N LEU A 150 1.46 11.57 -14.21
CA LEU A 150 1.96 10.32 -13.61
C LEU A 150 2.18 9.20 -14.63
N HIS A 151 1.81 9.39 -15.89
CA HIS A 151 2.07 8.42 -16.96
C HIS A 151 3.59 8.19 -17.09
N GLY A 152 3.99 6.93 -17.23
CA GLY A 152 5.41 6.53 -17.28
C GLY A 152 6.18 6.69 -15.96
N LYS A 153 5.50 7.02 -14.85
CA LYS A 153 6.08 7.07 -13.50
C LYS A 153 5.39 6.12 -12.53
N LYS A 154 4.15 5.73 -12.85
CA LYS A 154 3.32 4.86 -12.04
C LYS A 154 2.48 3.96 -12.93
N GLN A 155 2.20 2.77 -12.43
CA GLN A 155 1.25 1.83 -13.00
C GLN A 155 0.12 1.58 -12.01
N VAL A 156 -1.06 1.24 -12.50
CA VAL A 156 -2.27 1.12 -11.69
C VAL A 156 -3.02 -0.16 -12.01
N VAL A 157 -3.48 -0.83 -10.96
CA VAL A 157 -4.47 -1.92 -11.04
C VAL A 157 -5.80 -1.35 -10.61
N TYR A 158 -6.82 -1.43 -11.46
CA TYR A 158 -8.18 -0.97 -11.13
C TYR A 158 -9.02 -2.13 -10.62
N ALA A 159 -9.98 -1.85 -9.72
CA ALA A 159 -10.84 -2.89 -9.17
C ALA A 159 -11.65 -3.66 -10.22
N ASP A 160 -12.18 -2.98 -11.25
CA ASP A 160 -12.92 -3.62 -12.34
C ASP A 160 -12.09 -4.68 -13.10
N ASP A 161 -10.76 -4.59 -13.05
CA ASP A 161 -9.88 -5.58 -13.68
C ASP A 161 -9.64 -6.78 -12.75
N ILE A 162 -9.76 -6.60 -11.43
CA ILE A 162 -9.72 -7.69 -10.44
C ILE A 162 -11.03 -8.48 -10.43
N GLU A 163 -12.18 -7.80 -10.49
CA GLU A 163 -13.50 -8.44 -10.50
C GLU A 163 -13.69 -9.41 -11.68
N ARG A 164 -12.97 -9.20 -12.79
CA ARG A 164 -12.98 -10.11 -13.95
C ARG A 164 -12.15 -11.38 -13.74
N LEU A 165 -11.32 -11.42 -12.70
CA LEU A 165 -10.47 -12.57 -12.36
C LEU A 165 -11.14 -13.49 -11.32
N LEU A 166 -12.26 -13.06 -10.73
CA LEU A 166 -13.04 -13.77 -9.70
C LEU A 166 -14.31 -14.38 -10.29
#